data_AF-C5D9T3-F1
#
_entry.id   AF-C5D9T3-F1
#
_cell.length_a   1.000
_cell.length_b   1.000
_cell.length_c   1.000
_cell.angle_alpha   90.00
_cell.angle_beta   90.00
_cell.angle_gamma   90.00
#
_symmetry.space_group_name_H-M   'P 1'
#
loop_
_entity.id
_entity.type
_entity.pdbx_description
1 polymer ?
#
loop_
_entity_poly.entity_id
_entity_poly.type
_entity_poly.pdbx_seq_one_letter_code
_entity_poly.pdbx_strand_id
1 'polypeptide(L)'
;MAILKNDWAPLLEEEFHKPYYIKLREFLKEEYRTRTIYPDMYDIFNALHYTPYAQVKVVILGQDPYHGPGQAHGLSFSVKPGVPIPPSLANIFKELHDDLGCYIPNNGYLVKWAKQGVLLLNTVLTVRRGEANSHKGKGWEFFTDRVIELVNEKEDPVVFLLWGRHAQAKKELITNPRHHIIEAPHPSPFSAARGFFGHRPFSRTNAFLQKVGREPIDWQIENI
;
A
#
# COMPACT_ATOMS: atom_id res chain seq x y z
N MET A 1 -3.51 -24.25 -6.92
CA MET A 1 -3.94 -23.39 -5.80
C MET A 1 -4.14 -21.99 -6.34
N ALA A 2 -5.30 -21.37 -6.08
CA ALA A 2 -5.54 -19.98 -6.46
C ALA A 2 -4.60 -19.05 -5.66
N ILE A 3 -3.99 -18.07 -6.35
CA ILE A 3 -3.04 -17.11 -5.75
C ILE A 3 -3.78 -16.15 -4.81
N LEU A 4 -4.92 -15.65 -5.25
CA LEU A 4 -5.83 -14.82 -4.47
C LEU A 4 -7.03 -15.66 -4.06
N LYS A 5 -7.55 -15.44 -2.84
CA LYS A 5 -8.59 -16.27 -2.22
C LYS A 5 -9.91 -15.53 -1.98
N ASN A 6 -10.04 -14.32 -2.50
CA ASN A 6 -11.19 -13.44 -2.32
C ASN A 6 -11.67 -12.89 -3.69
N ASP A 7 -12.51 -11.86 -3.64
CA ASP A 7 -13.12 -11.20 -4.80
C ASP A 7 -12.13 -10.54 -5.77
N TRP A 8 -10.85 -10.42 -5.42
CA TRP A 8 -9.81 -10.06 -6.37
C TRP A 8 -9.47 -11.17 -7.36
N ALA A 9 -9.65 -12.44 -6.99
CA ALA A 9 -9.25 -13.58 -7.80
C ALA A 9 -9.84 -13.55 -9.22
N PRO A 10 -11.17 -13.44 -9.42
CA PRO A 10 -11.73 -13.39 -10.77
C PRO A 10 -11.30 -12.15 -11.57
N LEU A 11 -10.93 -11.05 -10.90
CA LEU A 11 -10.55 -9.80 -11.54
C LEU A 11 -9.09 -9.78 -12.04
N LEU A 12 -8.22 -10.55 -11.38
CA LEU A 12 -6.78 -10.57 -11.64
C LEU A 12 -6.28 -11.91 -12.21
N GLU A 13 -7.15 -12.91 -12.37
CA GLU A 13 -6.75 -14.24 -12.84
C GLU A 13 -6.03 -14.18 -14.19
N GLU A 14 -6.51 -13.36 -15.13
CA GLU A 14 -5.89 -13.20 -16.43
C GLU A 14 -4.46 -12.63 -16.35
N GLU A 15 -4.18 -11.73 -15.40
CA GLU A 15 -2.85 -11.16 -15.21
C GLU A 15 -1.82 -12.25 -14.92
N PHE A 16 -2.19 -13.27 -14.15
CA PHE A 16 -1.30 -14.37 -13.78
C PHE A 16 -0.90 -15.27 -14.95
N HIS A 17 -1.62 -15.19 -16.08
CA HIS A 17 -1.36 -15.93 -17.31
C HIS A 17 -0.63 -15.10 -18.37
N LYS A 18 -0.51 -13.78 -18.17
CA LYS A 18 0.17 -12.91 -19.14
C LYS A 18 1.69 -13.19 -19.17
N PRO A 19 2.35 -13.05 -20.34
CA PRO A 19 3.78 -13.35 -20.48
C PRO A 19 4.69 -12.61 -19.49
N TYR A 20 4.36 -11.36 -19.14
CA TYR A 20 5.15 -10.58 -18.18
C TYR A 20 5.12 -11.21 -16.78
N TYR A 21 3.96 -11.71 -16.34
CA TYR A 21 3.81 -12.29 -15.01
C TYR A 21 4.46 -13.67 -14.93
N ILE A 22 4.37 -14.48 -16.00
CA ILE A 22 5.09 -15.75 -16.09
C ILE A 22 6.60 -15.52 -15.95
N LYS A 23 7.14 -14.52 -16.67
CA LYS A 23 8.55 -14.13 -16.56
C LYS A 23 8.91 -13.64 -15.15
N LEU A 24 8.06 -12.80 -14.54
CA LEU A 24 8.23 -12.34 -13.17
C LEU A 24 8.25 -13.52 -12.18
N ARG A 25 7.35 -14.49 -12.34
CA ARG A 25 7.25 -15.66 -11.47
C ARG A 25 8.51 -16.54 -11.53
N GLU A 26 9.05 -16.79 -12.72
CA GLU A 26 10.31 -17.55 -12.86
C GLU A 26 11.49 -16.77 -12.25
N PHE A 27 11.54 -15.45 -12.44
CA PHE A 27 12.51 -14.59 -11.76
C PHE A 27 12.42 -14.70 -10.23
N LEU A 28 11.20 -14.63 -9.68
CA LEU A 28 10.99 -14.72 -8.23
C LEU A 28 11.36 -16.10 -7.68
N LYS A 29 11.03 -17.19 -8.38
CA LYS A 29 11.44 -18.55 -7.96
C LYS A 29 12.95 -18.63 -7.78
N GLU A 30 13.70 -18.08 -8.73
CA GLU A 30 15.16 -18.06 -8.65
C GLU A 30 15.68 -17.16 -7.53
N GLU A 31 15.12 -15.96 -7.38
CA GLU A 31 15.49 -15.03 -6.30
C GLU A 31 15.23 -15.62 -4.91
N TYR A 32 14.05 -16.18 -4.66
CA TYR A 32 13.73 -16.83 -3.37
C TYR A 32 14.57 -18.09 -3.11
N ARG A 33 15.03 -18.79 -4.16
CA ARG A 33 15.90 -19.97 -4.04
C ARG A 33 17.34 -19.60 -3.69
N THR A 34 17.82 -18.46 -4.16
CA THR A 34 19.25 -18.12 -4.13
C THR A 34 19.61 -16.95 -3.20
N ARG A 35 18.63 -16.14 -2.79
CA ARG A 35 18.84 -14.92 -2.02
C ARG A 35 17.75 -14.76 -0.95
N THR A 36 17.99 -13.86 0.00
CA THR A 36 16.95 -13.44 0.94
C THR A 36 16.10 -12.34 0.31
N ILE A 37 14.82 -12.65 0.10
CA ILE A 37 13.82 -11.74 -0.50
C ILE A 37 12.76 -11.40 0.57
N TYR A 38 12.26 -10.17 0.51
CA TYR A 38 11.17 -9.68 1.35
C TYR A 38 9.98 -9.19 0.51
N PRO A 39 8.73 -9.31 0.99
CA PRO A 39 8.35 -10.04 2.21
C PRO A 39 8.54 -11.56 2.04
N ASP A 40 8.09 -12.36 3.01
CA ASP A 40 7.99 -13.81 2.80
C ASP A 40 7.11 -14.11 1.57
N MET A 41 7.38 -15.20 0.85
CA MET A 41 6.64 -15.54 -0.37
C MET A 41 5.13 -15.70 -0.15
N TYR A 42 4.71 -16.08 1.06
CA TYR A 42 3.30 -16.21 1.42
C TYR A 42 2.65 -14.87 1.78
N ASP A 43 3.45 -13.84 2.05
CA ASP A 43 3.00 -12.50 2.45
C ASP A 43 2.89 -11.53 1.25
N ILE A 44 3.37 -11.90 0.05
CA ILE A 44 3.46 -11.01 -1.14
C ILE A 44 2.14 -10.27 -1.44
N PHE A 45 1.01 -10.97 -1.32
CA PHE A 45 -0.32 -10.45 -1.70
C PHE A 45 -1.17 -10.03 -0.48
N ASN A 46 -0.57 -9.86 0.70
CA ASN A 46 -1.31 -9.55 1.92
C ASN A 46 -2.19 -8.30 1.81
N ALA A 47 -1.76 -7.24 1.10
CA ALA A 47 -2.61 -6.06 0.86
C ALA A 47 -3.98 -6.42 0.25
N LEU A 48 -3.97 -7.29 -0.77
CA LEU A 48 -5.17 -7.76 -1.45
C LEU A 48 -5.96 -8.76 -0.60
N HIS A 49 -5.28 -9.57 0.21
CA HIS A 49 -5.95 -10.56 1.08
C HIS A 49 -6.65 -9.89 2.27
N TYR A 50 -6.03 -8.90 2.90
CA TYR A 50 -6.63 -8.13 4.00
C TYR A 50 -7.71 -7.15 3.52
N THR A 51 -7.63 -6.70 2.27
CA THR A 51 -8.55 -5.70 1.71
C THR A 51 -9.23 -6.25 0.45
N PRO A 52 -10.34 -7.00 0.58
CA PRO A 52 -11.15 -7.45 -0.56
C PRO A 52 -11.54 -6.27 -1.48
N TYR A 53 -11.64 -6.52 -2.78
CA TYR A 53 -11.94 -5.51 -3.80
C TYR A 53 -13.21 -4.71 -3.48
N ALA A 54 -14.28 -5.39 -3.07
CA ALA A 54 -15.55 -4.76 -2.69
C ALA A 54 -15.39 -3.83 -1.48
N GLN A 55 -14.46 -4.12 -0.57
CA GLN A 55 -14.26 -3.39 0.67
C GLN A 55 -13.30 -2.20 0.53
N VAL A 56 -12.63 -2.02 -0.61
CA VAL A 56 -11.71 -0.89 -0.80
C VAL A 56 -12.45 0.45 -0.64
N LYS A 57 -12.00 1.24 0.33
CA LYS A 57 -12.43 2.63 0.62
C LYS A 57 -11.30 3.62 0.36
N VAL A 58 -10.07 3.22 0.65
CA VAL A 58 -8.87 4.06 0.52
C VAL A 58 -7.74 3.23 -0.09
N VAL A 59 -6.89 3.83 -0.91
CA VAL A 59 -5.65 3.23 -1.42
C VAL A 59 -4.48 4.11 -0.97
N ILE A 60 -3.48 3.50 -0.34
CA ILE A 60 -2.22 4.16 0.01
C ILE A 60 -1.10 3.51 -0.79
N LEU A 61 -0.58 4.24 -1.79
CA LEU A 61 0.49 3.73 -2.65
C LEU A 61 1.87 3.93 -2.02
N GLY A 62 2.58 2.83 -1.84
CA GLY A 62 4.00 2.80 -1.54
C GLY A 62 4.84 2.42 -2.77
N GLN A 63 6.17 2.48 -2.60
CA GLN A 63 7.12 2.18 -3.67
C GLN A 63 7.49 0.70 -3.69
N ASP A 64 8.34 0.25 -2.78
CA ASP A 64 8.79 -1.13 -2.61
C ASP A 64 8.70 -1.56 -1.12
N PRO A 65 8.77 -2.86 -0.82
CA PRO A 65 8.74 -3.32 0.57
C PRO A 65 9.99 -2.87 1.32
N TYR A 66 9.92 -2.84 2.64
CA TYR A 66 11.12 -2.70 3.47
C TYR A 66 12.11 -3.84 3.18
N HIS A 67 13.39 -3.48 3.05
CA HIS A 67 14.47 -4.41 2.66
C HIS A 67 15.28 -4.96 3.86
N GLY A 68 14.84 -4.70 5.09
CA GLY A 68 15.45 -5.21 6.32
C GLY A 68 14.70 -6.42 6.91
N PRO A 69 15.39 -7.24 7.73
CA PRO A 69 14.83 -8.45 8.29
C PRO A 69 13.62 -8.19 9.19
N GLY A 70 12.57 -9.00 9.02
CA GLY A 70 11.34 -8.96 9.82
C GLY A 70 10.40 -7.78 9.51
N GLN A 71 10.83 -6.81 8.71
CA GLN A 71 10.08 -5.57 8.49
C GLN A 71 8.86 -5.79 7.58
N ALA A 72 9.08 -6.13 6.31
CA ALA A 72 8.01 -6.20 5.33
C ALA A 72 7.12 -7.43 5.53
N HIS A 73 5.82 -7.21 5.35
CA HIS A 73 4.78 -8.26 5.43
C HIS A 73 3.67 -8.06 4.40
N GLY A 74 4.02 -7.49 3.24
CA GLY A 74 3.11 -7.32 2.10
C GLY A 74 2.12 -6.17 2.21
N LEU A 75 2.36 -5.21 3.10
CA LEU A 75 1.59 -3.97 3.24
C LEU A 75 2.53 -2.77 3.13
N SER A 76 2.17 -1.75 2.34
CA SER A 76 2.93 -0.50 2.25
C SER A 76 3.03 0.17 3.63
N PHE A 77 4.21 0.70 3.94
CA PHE A 77 4.58 1.39 5.20
C PHE A 77 4.49 0.58 6.50
N SER A 78 3.79 -0.56 6.54
CA SER A 78 3.60 -1.32 7.77
C SER A 78 4.77 -2.26 8.08
N VAL A 79 5.01 -2.48 9.38
CA VAL A 79 5.95 -3.49 9.89
C VAL A 79 5.26 -4.46 10.86
N LYS A 80 5.81 -5.68 11.01
CA LYS A 80 5.30 -6.66 11.98
C LYS A 80 5.49 -6.17 13.43
N PRO A 81 4.67 -6.65 14.39
CA PRO A 81 4.89 -6.43 15.82
C PRO A 81 6.32 -6.74 16.27
N GLY A 82 6.84 -5.95 17.21
CA GLY A 82 8.21 -6.09 17.73
C GLY A 82 9.31 -5.53 16.84
N VAL A 83 9.00 -5.08 15.62
CA VAL A 83 9.95 -4.41 14.74
C VAL A 83 9.97 -2.91 15.03
N PRO A 84 11.15 -2.27 15.16
CA PRO A 84 11.24 -0.82 15.31
C PRO A 84 10.52 -0.08 14.18
N ILE A 85 9.72 0.93 14.54
CA ILE A 85 8.98 1.76 13.60
C ILE A 85 9.95 2.48 12.65
N PRO A 86 9.89 2.25 11.33
CA PRO A 86 10.77 2.92 10.39
C PRO A 86 10.51 4.43 10.32
N PRO A 87 11.51 5.25 9.92
CA PRO A 87 11.38 6.71 9.95
C PRO A 87 10.18 7.27 9.17
N SER A 88 9.86 6.70 8.00
CA SER A 88 8.69 7.11 7.23
C SER A 88 7.37 6.83 7.98
N LEU A 89 7.28 5.69 8.66
CA LEU A 89 6.09 5.34 9.43
C LEU A 89 5.97 6.21 10.70
N ALA A 90 7.08 6.53 11.35
CA ALA A 90 7.09 7.48 12.45
C ALA A 90 6.55 8.86 12.03
N ASN A 91 6.92 9.33 10.83
CA ASN A 91 6.40 10.58 10.28
C ASN A 91 4.90 10.48 9.92
N ILE A 92 4.43 9.32 9.42
CA ILE A 92 2.99 9.06 9.21
C ILE A 92 2.24 9.19 10.54
N PHE A 93 2.72 8.57 11.62
CA PHE A 93 2.08 8.68 12.93
C PHE A 93 2.12 10.09 13.51
N LYS A 94 3.22 10.83 13.29
CA LYS A 94 3.30 12.23 13.71
C LYS A 94 2.25 13.08 12.99
N GLU A 95 2.12 12.97 11.67
CA GLU A 95 1.08 13.68 10.94
C GLU A 95 -0.32 13.23 11.36
N LEU A 96 -0.53 11.94 11.63
CA LEU A 96 -1.81 11.43 12.11
C LEU A 96 -2.20 12.01 13.48
N HIS A 97 -1.22 12.18 14.37
CA HIS A 97 -1.40 12.86 15.65
C HIS A 97 -1.81 14.33 15.46
N ASP A 98 -1.07 15.08 14.64
CA ASP A 98 -1.34 16.50 14.38
C ASP A 98 -2.66 16.72 13.60
N ASP A 99 -3.07 15.74 12.79
CA ASP A 99 -4.30 15.80 11.99
C ASP A 99 -5.55 15.43 12.81
N LEU A 100 -5.56 14.27 13.46
CA LEU A 100 -6.75 13.69 14.09
C LEU A 100 -6.66 13.56 15.62
N GLY A 101 -5.53 13.92 16.24
CA GLY A 101 -5.32 13.78 17.68
C GLY A 101 -5.06 12.34 18.14
N CYS A 102 -4.85 11.40 17.22
CA CYS A 102 -4.50 10.02 17.56
C CYS A 102 -3.20 9.97 18.36
N TYR A 103 -3.10 9.12 19.37
CA TYR A 103 -1.82 8.90 20.04
C TYR A 103 -0.87 8.09 19.14
N ILE A 104 0.43 8.32 19.28
CA ILE A 104 1.46 7.55 18.57
C ILE A 104 1.54 6.14 19.21
N PRO A 105 1.28 5.05 18.46
CA PRO A 105 1.31 3.70 19.01
C PRO A 105 2.74 3.21 19.27
N ASN A 106 2.87 2.19 20.11
CA ASN A 106 4.13 1.49 20.39
C ASN A 106 4.54 0.46 19.31
N ASN A 107 3.83 0.39 18.18
CA ASN A 107 4.06 -0.56 17.09
C ASN A 107 3.70 0.02 15.72
N GLY A 108 4.12 -0.65 14.64
CA GLY A 108 3.89 -0.24 13.26
C GLY A 108 2.95 -1.16 12.46
N TYR A 109 2.07 -1.90 13.13
CA TYR A 109 1.25 -2.94 12.52
C TYR A 109 -0.10 -2.41 12.02
N LEU A 110 -0.15 -2.02 10.74
CA LEU A 110 -1.27 -1.29 10.14
C LEU A 110 -2.41 -2.19 9.62
N VAL A 111 -2.46 -3.47 10.06
CA VAL A 111 -3.51 -4.41 9.63
C VAL A 111 -4.91 -3.91 10.00
N LYS A 112 -5.05 -3.16 11.10
CA LYS A 112 -6.33 -2.53 11.46
C LYS A 112 -6.85 -1.61 10.35
N TRP A 113 -5.99 -0.85 9.68
CA TRP A 113 -6.41 -0.02 8.54
C TRP A 113 -6.81 -0.89 7.35
N ALA A 114 -6.01 -1.92 7.03
CA ALA A 114 -6.30 -2.82 5.91
C ALA A 114 -7.68 -3.49 6.04
N LYS A 115 -8.00 -4.00 7.23
CA LYS A 115 -9.30 -4.61 7.54
C LYS A 115 -10.49 -3.64 7.48
N GLN A 116 -10.25 -2.33 7.48
CA GLN A 116 -11.28 -1.29 7.34
C GLN A 116 -11.48 -0.83 5.88
N GLY A 117 -10.76 -1.42 4.92
CA GLY A 117 -10.85 -1.02 3.51
C GLY A 117 -9.69 -0.15 3.02
N VAL A 118 -8.60 -0.02 3.78
CA VAL A 118 -7.40 0.73 3.37
C VAL A 118 -6.42 -0.20 2.65
N LEU A 119 -6.43 -0.19 1.32
CA LEU A 119 -5.52 -0.97 0.51
C LEU A 119 -4.09 -0.39 0.59
N LEU A 120 -3.24 -1.03 1.38
CA LEU A 120 -1.82 -0.68 1.58
C LEU A 120 -0.93 -1.32 0.50
N LEU A 121 -1.01 -0.81 -0.73
CA LEU A 121 -0.36 -1.39 -1.91
C LEU A 121 1.00 -0.76 -2.20
N ASN A 122 2.07 -1.56 -2.33
CA ASN A 122 3.30 -1.11 -2.99
C ASN A 122 3.21 -1.31 -4.50
N THR A 123 3.89 -0.48 -5.29
CA THR A 123 3.98 -0.66 -6.76
C THR A 123 4.98 -1.74 -7.18
N VAL A 124 5.93 -2.05 -6.32
CA VAL A 124 6.80 -3.24 -6.42
C VAL A 124 6.55 -4.10 -5.19
N LEU A 125 6.24 -5.39 -5.37
CA LEU A 125 5.79 -6.23 -4.25
C LEU A 125 6.88 -7.07 -3.58
N THR A 126 8.10 -7.05 -4.09
CA THR A 126 9.23 -7.79 -3.51
C THR A 126 10.52 -6.98 -3.58
N VAL A 127 11.48 -7.28 -2.72
CA VAL A 127 12.79 -6.64 -2.70
C VAL A 127 13.83 -7.61 -2.15
N ARG A 128 15.07 -7.52 -2.64
CA ARG A 128 16.20 -8.25 -2.07
C ARG A 128 16.69 -7.58 -0.80
N ARG A 129 17.08 -8.39 0.19
CA ARG A 129 17.62 -7.91 1.46
C ARG A 129 18.74 -6.90 1.25
N GLY A 130 18.63 -5.73 1.89
CA GLY A 130 19.64 -4.68 1.86
C GLY A 130 19.74 -3.91 0.54
N GLU A 131 18.95 -4.24 -0.49
CA GLU A 131 19.05 -3.64 -1.82
C GLU A 131 17.69 -3.02 -2.21
N ALA A 132 17.42 -1.80 -1.74
CA ALA A 132 16.23 -1.04 -2.10
C ALA A 132 16.05 -0.95 -3.62
N ASN A 133 14.81 -1.08 -4.11
CA ASN A 133 14.44 -1.08 -5.53
C ASN A 133 15.07 -2.18 -6.40
N SER A 134 15.70 -3.21 -5.83
CA SER A 134 16.36 -4.29 -6.58
C SER A 134 15.43 -5.06 -7.54
N HIS A 135 14.13 -5.09 -7.28
CA HIS A 135 13.12 -5.76 -8.13
C HIS A 135 12.29 -4.79 -8.97
N LYS A 136 12.67 -3.51 -9.03
CA LYS A 136 12.07 -2.53 -9.94
C LYS A 136 12.22 -2.99 -11.40
N GLY A 137 11.18 -2.80 -12.21
CA GLY A 137 11.16 -3.11 -13.63
C GLY A 137 11.16 -4.61 -13.93
N LYS A 138 10.87 -5.47 -12.94
CA LYS A 138 10.78 -6.93 -13.13
C LYS A 138 9.38 -7.40 -13.53
N GLY A 139 8.40 -6.50 -13.52
CA GLY A 139 7.04 -6.75 -13.98
C GLY A 139 5.97 -6.53 -12.91
N TRP A 140 6.37 -6.21 -11.68
CA TRP A 140 5.40 -5.89 -10.62
C TRP A 140 4.55 -4.67 -10.98
N GLU A 141 5.16 -3.66 -11.59
CA GLU A 141 4.50 -2.42 -11.92
C GLU A 141 3.30 -2.66 -12.85
N PHE A 142 3.41 -3.55 -13.85
CA PHE A 142 2.29 -3.91 -14.71
C PHE A 142 1.13 -4.54 -13.92
N PHE A 143 1.45 -5.46 -13.00
CA PHE A 143 0.44 -6.10 -12.16
C PHE A 143 -0.25 -5.09 -11.25
N THR A 144 0.52 -4.23 -10.57
CA THR A 144 -0.05 -3.24 -9.64
C THR A 144 -0.77 -2.13 -10.37
N ASP A 145 -0.39 -1.80 -11.61
CA ASP A 145 -1.12 -0.87 -12.45
C ASP A 145 -2.50 -1.42 -12.78
N ARG A 146 -2.61 -2.71 -13.12
CA ARG A 146 -3.92 -3.34 -13.29
C ARG A 146 -4.77 -3.32 -12.02
N VAL A 147 -4.16 -3.51 -10.85
CA VAL A 147 -4.87 -3.36 -9.56
C VAL A 147 -5.44 -1.94 -9.42
N ILE A 148 -4.64 -0.91 -9.72
CA ILE A 148 -5.08 0.50 -9.63
C ILE A 148 -6.20 0.78 -10.64
N GLU A 149 -6.08 0.30 -11.88
CA GLU A 149 -7.11 0.42 -12.91
C GLU A 149 -8.43 -0.23 -12.49
N LEU A 150 -8.39 -1.44 -11.92
CA LEU A 150 -9.59 -2.10 -11.39
C LEU A 150 -10.23 -1.27 -10.28
N VAL A 151 -9.45 -0.68 -9.37
CA VAL A 151 -10.01 0.22 -8.35
C VAL A 151 -10.63 1.47 -8.99
N ASN A 152 -10.01 2.00 -10.06
CA ASN A 152 -10.54 3.13 -10.83
C ASN A 152 -11.85 2.80 -11.58
N GLU A 153 -12.06 1.52 -11.92
CA GLU A 153 -13.29 1.02 -12.54
C GLU A 153 -14.44 0.86 -11.51
N LYS A 154 -14.19 0.94 -10.20
CA LYS A 154 -15.22 0.79 -9.16
C LYS A 154 -16.33 1.83 -9.30
N GLU A 155 -17.56 1.40 -9.01
CA GLU A 155 -18.69 2.31 -8.86
C GLU A 155 -18.66 3.07 -7.53
N ASP A 156 -18.22 2.41 -6.45
CA ASP A 156 -18.04 3.06 -5.15
C ASP A 156 -16.87 4.06 -5.20
N PRO A 157 -17.07 5.31 -4.71
CA PRO A 157 -15.98 6.26 -4.54
C PRO A 157 -14.86 5.71 -3.64
N VAL A 158 -13.62 6.00 -4.03
CA VAL A 158 -12.39 5.57 -3.35
C VAL A 158 -11.48 6.77 -3.20
N VAL A 159 -10.78 6.87 -2.07
CA VAL A 159 -9.75 7.90 -1.85
C VAL A 159 -8.37 7.32 -2.16
N PHE A 160 -7.61 7.96 -3.02
CA PHE A 160 -6.22 7.61 -3.33
C PHE A 160 -5.27 8.59 -2.65
N LEU A 161 -4.43 8.08 -1.74
CA LEU A 161 -3.35 8.81 -1.09
C LEU A 161 -2.06 8.59 -1.88
N LEU A 162 -1.62 9.62 -2.59
CA LEU A 162 -0.45 9.58 -3.47
C LEU A 162 0.70 10.38 -2.85
N TRP A 163 1.53 9.68 -2.06
CA TRP A 163 2.64 10.29 -1.33
C TRP A 163 3.96 10.19 -2.10
N GLY A 164 4.43 11.32 -2.62
CA GLY A 164 5.66 11.46 -3.38
C GLY A 164 5.50 11.18 -4.87
N ARG A 165 6.52 11.58 -5.64
CA ARG A 165 6.49 11.58 -7.12
C ARG A 165 6.16 10.22 -7.72
N HIS A 166 6.66 9.13 -7.14
CA HIS A 166 6.40 7.78 -7.65
C HIS A 166 4.91 7.40 -7.55
N ALA A 167 4.25 7.71 -6.44
CA ALA A 167 2.81 7.48 -6.28
C ALA A 167 2.00 8.47 -7.14
N GLN A 168 2.40 9.74 -7.20
CA GLN A 168 1.74 10.76 -8.00
C GLN A 168 1.76 10.47 -9.50
N ALA A 169 2.81 9.80 -10.01
CA ALA A 169 2.85 9.36 -11.40
C ALA A 169 1.69 8.41 -11.76
N LYS A 170 1.17 7.63 -10.79
CA LYS A 170 0.03 6.72 -11.01
C LYS A 170 -1.32 7.44 -11.14
N LYS A 171 -1.36 8.77 -10.97
CA LYS A 171 -2.55 9.60 -11.20
C LYS A 171 -3.13 9.43 -12.60
N GLU A 172 -2.30 9.13 -13.61
CA GLU A 172 -2.75 8.87 -14.98
C GLU A 172 -3.70 7.67 -15.10
N LEU A 173 -3.63 6.72 -14.16
CA LEU A 173 -4.50 5.54 -14.11
C LEU A 173 -5.83 5.82 -13.37
N ILE A 174 -5.93 6.94 -12.64
CA ILE A 174 -7.09 7.29 -11.81
C ILE A 174 -7.90 8.38 -12.53
N THR A 175 -8.64 7.96 -13.54
CA THR A 175 -9.38 8.83 -14.46
C THR A 175 -10.84 9.06 -14.09
N ASN A 176 -11.41 8.21 -13.23
CA ASN A 176 -12.82 8.26 -12.88
C ASN A 176 -13.10 9.38 -11.85
N PRO A 177 -13.91 10.39 -12.21
CA PRO A 177 -14.07 11.61 -11.40
C PRO A 177 -14.81 11.40 -10.08
N ARG A 178 -15.36 10.19 -9.84
CA ARG A 178 -15.97 9.84 -8.56
C ARG A 178 -14.94 9.57 -7.46
N HIS A 179 -13.71 9.23 -7.83
CA HIS A 179 -12.64 9.01 -6.87
C HIS A 179 -12.06 10.35 -6.40
N HIS A 180 -11.43 10.32 -5.23
CA HIS A 180 -10.77 11.49 -4.67
C HIS A 180 -9.28 11.23 -4.55
N ILE A 181 -8.47 12.19 -5.00
CA ILE A 181 -7.01 12.09 -4.94
C ILE A 181 -6.49 13.11 -3.94
N ILE A 182 -5.66 12.64 -3.00
CA ILE A 182 -4.94 13.48 -2.04
C ILE A 182 -3.45 13.25 -2.27
N GLU A 183 -2.76 14.29 -2.75
CA GLU A 183 -1.33 14.23 -3.12
C GLU A 183 -0.49 15.00 -2.11
N ALA A 184 0.55 14.37 -1.58
CA ALA A 184 1.51 15.02 -0.68
C ALA A 184 2.96 14.61 -1.04
N PRO A 185 3.99 15.34 -0.61
CA PRO A 185 5.35 14.83 -0.56
C PRO A 185 5.44 13.50 0.21
N HIS A 186 6.47 12.69 -0.05
CA HIS A 186 6.63 11.40 0.63
C HIS A 186 6.91 11.61 2.14
N PRO A 187 6.43 10.73 3.05
CA PRO A 187 6.69 10.83 4.50
C PRO A 187 8.14 10.52 4.90
N SER A 188 9.07 10.35 3.95
CA SER A 188 10.47 10.08 4.27
C SER A 188 11.09 11.31 4.97
N PRO A 189 12.06 11.13 5.90
CA PRO A 189 12.76 12.25 6.53
C PRO A 189 13.29 13.30 5.54
N PHE A 190 13.65 12.89 4.32
CA PHE A 190 14.14 13.80 3.29
C PHE A 190 13.07 14.73 2.71
N SER A 191 11.78 14.39 2.80
CA SER A 191 10.69 15.12 2.14
C SER A 191 9.53 15.49 3.05
N ALA A 192 9.43 14.92 4.25
CA ALA A 192 8.28 15.10 5.11
C ALA A 192 8.06 16.57 5.50
N ALA A 193 9.13 17.26 5.89
CA ALA A 193 9.11 18.69 6.22
C ALA A 193 8.81 19.61 5.02
N ARG A 194 8.88 19.11 3.78
CA ARG A 194 8.60 19.88 2.56
C ARG A 194 7.12 19.84 2.14
N GLY A 195 6.24 19.35 3.02
CA GLY A 195 4.79 19.45 2.83
C GLY A 195 4.01 18.16 3.04
N PHE A 196 4.61 17.07 3.53
CA PHE A 196 3.81 15.97 4.07
C PHE A 196 3.17 16.39 5.39
N PHE A 197 3.96 17.01 6.27
CA PHE A 197 3.44 17.57 7.52
C PHE A 197 2.51 18.74 7.26
N GLY A 198 1.37 18.76 7.95
CA GLY A 198 0.31 19.75 7.78
C GLY A 198 -0.57 19.53 6.54
N HIS A 199 -0.36 18.45 5.77
CA HIS A 199 -1.19 18.14 4.61
C HIS A 199 -2.56 17.55 4.98
N ARG A 200 -2.68 17.04 6.22
CA ARG A 200 -3.90 16.53 6.84
C ARG A 200 -4.60 15.46 6.00
N PRO A 201 -3.88 14.42 5.53
CA PRO A 201 -4.45 13.45 4.59
C PRO A 201 -5.54 12.57 5.23
N PHE A 202 -5.54 12.39 6.55
CA PHE A 202 -6.44 11.45 7.23
C PHE A 202 -7.81 12.08 7.47
N SER A 203 -7.86 13.32 7.98
CA SER A 203 -9.11 14.06 8.15
C SER A 203 -9.78 14.36 6.81
N ARG A 204 -8.99 14.71 5.78
CA ARG A 204 -9.50 14.92 4.41
C ARG A 204 -10.07 13.63 3.81
N THR A 205 -9.43 12.49 4.03
CA THR A 205 -9.98 11.18 3.65
C THR A 205 -11.33 10.93 4.29
N ASN A 206 -11.43 11.09 5.63
CA ASN A 206 -12.68 10.83 6.35
C ASN A 206 -13.78 11.82 5.96
N ALA A 207 -13.45 13.10 5.78
CA ALA A 207 -14.40 14.10 5.32
C ALA A 207 -14.96 13.77 3.92
N PHE A 208 -14.12 13.27 3.01
CA PHE A 208 -14.59 12.82 1.71
C PHE A 208 -15.49 11.59 1.83
N LEU A 209 -15.08 10.57 2.58
CA LEU A 209 -15.88 9.35 2.77
C LEU A 209 -17.27 9.68 3.35
N GLN A 210 -17.33 10.51 4.40
CA GLN A 210 -18.58 10.97 4.99
C GLN A 210 -19.45 11.74 3.99
N LYS A 211 -18.85 12.63 3.19
CA LYS A 211 -19.56 13.41 2.16
C LYS A 211 -20.26 12.51 1.13
N VAL A 212 -19.67 11.36 0.81
CA VAL A 212 -20.24 10.40 -0.16
C VAL A 212 -21.01 9.25 0.51
N GLY A 213 -21.35 9.39 1.79
CA GLY A 213 -22.16 8.39 2.52
C GLY A 213 -21.41 7.10 2.86
N ARG A 214 -20.07 7.09 2.82
CA ARG A 214 -19.25 5.96 3.23
C ARG A 214 -18.76 6.15 4.66
N GLU A 215 -18.71 5.03 5.40
CA GLU A 215 -18.19 5.01 6.76
C GLU A 215 -16.71 5.44 6.80
N PRO A 216 -16.34 6.40 7.68
CA PRO A 216 -14.96 6.87 7.82
C PRO A 216 -14.05 5.76 8.36
N ILE A 217 -12.73 5.96 8.23
CA ILE A 217 -11.73 5.05 8.79
C ILE A 217 -11.42 5.47 10.23
N ASP A 218 -11.41 4.51 11.16
CA ASP A 218 -10.74 4.67 12.44
C ASP A 218 -9.23 4.48 12.26
N TRP A 219 -8.53 5.61 12.22
CA TRP A 219 -7.09 5.67 11.98
C TRP A 219 -6.25 5.37 13.22
N GLN A 220 -6.82 5.34 14.43
CA GLN A 220 -6.02 5.02 15.62
C GLN A 220 -5.48 3.59 15.53
N ILE A 221 -4.20 3.38 15.82
CA ILE A 221 -3.63 2.05 16.04
C ILE A 221 -3.43 1.86 17.53
N GLU A 222 -3.86 0.72 18.05
CA GLU A 222 -3.72 0.38 19.47
C GLU A 222 -2.28 -0.01 19.82
N ASN A 223 -1.91 0.25 21.08
CA ASN A 223 -0.72 -0.35 21.66
C ASN A 223 -0.89 -1.87 21.76
N ILE A 224 0.23 -2.59 21.63
CA ILE A 224 0.32 -4.04 21.82
C ILE A 224 1.25 -4.41 22.97
#